data_AF-B2C935-F1
#
_entry.id   AF-B2C935-F1
#
_cell.length_a   1.000
_cell.length_b   1.000
_cell.length_c   1.000
_cell.angle_alpha   90.00
_cell.angle_beta   90.00
_cell.angle_gamma   90.00
#
_symmetry.space_group_name_H-M   'P 1'
#
loop_
_entity.id
_entity.type
_entity.pdbx_description
1 polymer ?
#
loop_
_entity_poly.entity_id
_entity_poly.type
_entity_poly.pdbx_seq_one_letter_code
_entity_poly.pdbx_strand_id
1 'polypeptide(L)'
;EIYLPFIYSLFFFILICNLTGNIPYSFTITTSIMVSIGLSFTILIAVTILALSIHKLHFFSFFVPSGTPLALVPLLVLIELVSYLARAFSLGIRLFANVVAGHTLMKILATFLYQMF
;
A
#
# COMPACT_ATOMS: atom_id res chain seq x y z
N GLU A 1 12.42 -1.63 18.64
CA GLU A 1 11.25 -2.13 19.39
C GLU A 1 10.06 -1.15 19.43
N ILE A 2 10.29 0.17 19.39
CA ILE A 2 9.23 1.21 19.45
C ILE A 2 8.16 1.11 18.34
N TYR A 3 8.48 0.58 17.14
CA TYR A 3 7.54 0.52 16.01
C TYR A 3 6.68 -0.76 15.96
N LEU A 4 6.97 -1.76 16.81
CA LEU A 4 6.21 -3.02 16.83
C LEU A 4 4.71 -2.83 17.13
N PRO A 5 4.30 -1.99 18.10
CA PRO A 5 2.88 -1.76 18.38
C PRO A 5 2.12 -1.20 17.19
N PHE A 6 2.75 -0.34 16.39
CA PHE A 6 2.13 0.27 15.22
C PHE A 6 1.85 -0.78 14.13
N ILE A 7 2.82 -1.65 13.85
CA ILE A 7 2.67 -2.72 12.85
C ILE A 7 1.58 -3.71 13.27
N TYR A 8 1.54 -4.09 14.55
CA TYR A 8 0.50 -4.98 15.07
C TYR A 8 -0.89 -4.38 14.99
N SER A 9 -1.05 -3.11 15.35
CA SER A 9 -2.32 -2.39 15.22
C SER A 9 -2.80 -2.34 13.76
N LEU A 10 -1.91 -2.02 12.82
CA LEU A 10 -2.21 -2.00 11.40
C LEU A 10 -2.66 -3.38 10.90
N PHE A 11 -1.95 -4.44 11.30
CA PHE A 11 -2.28 -5.81 10.92
C PHE A 11 -3.69 -6.21 11.39
N PHE A 12 -3.98 -6.03 12.69
CA PHE A 12 -5.29 -6.39 13.24
C PHE A 12 -6.42 -5.54 12.66
N PHE A 13 -6.19 -4.25 12.41
CA PHE A 13 -7.16 -3.39 11.72
C PHE A 13 -7.52 -3.93 10.33
N ILE A 14 -6.52 -4.20 9.49
CA ILE A 14 -6.74 -4.74 8.14
C ILE A 14 -7.43 -6.11 8.21
N LEU A 15 -7.02 -6.99 9.13
CA LEU A 15 -7.60 -8.33 9.30
C LEU A 15 -9.09 -8.27 9.66
N ILE A 16 -9.47 -7.46 10.65
CA ILE A 16 -10.86 -7.33 11.07
C ILE A 16 -11.71 -6.75 9.93
N CYS A 17 -11.22 -5.71 9.23
CA CYS A 17 -11.96 -5.13 8.11
C CYS A 17 -12.18 -6.12 6.96
N ASN A 18 -11.19 -6.95 6.63
CA ASN A 18 -11.33 -7.98 5.60
C ASN A 18 -12.28 -9.10 6.03
N LEU A 19 -12.22 -9.52 7.30
CA LEU A 19 -13.06 -10.59 7.83
C LEU A 19 -14.54 -10.18 7.88
N THR A 20 -14.84 -8.98 8.34
CA THR A 20 -16.21 -8.42 8.33
C THR A 20 -16.75 -8.28 6.91
N GLY A 21 -15.87 -8.04 5.93
CA GLY A 21 -16.25 -8.02 4.51
C GLY A 21 -16.75 -9.34 3.96
N ASN A 22 -16.29 -10.46 4.51
CA ASN A 22 -16.70 -11.78 4.02
C ASN A 22 -18.11 -12.19 4.48
N ILE A 23 -18.75 -11.39 5.33
CA ILE A 23 -20.12 -11.64 5.79
C ILE A 23 -21.09 -11.27 4.65
N PRO A 24 -22.01 -12.18 4.26
CA PRO A 24 -22.98 -11.89 3.22
C PRO A 24 -23.84 -10.67 3.59
N TYR A 25 -24.07 -9.78 2.61
CA TYR A 25 -24.76 -8.49 2.74
C TYR A 25 -24.02 -7.39 3.52
N SER A 26 -22.79 -7.61 3.97
CA SER A 26 -21.99 -6.52 4.54
C SER A 26 -21.29 -5.71 3.45
N PHE A 27 -21.35 -4.38 3.58
CA PHE A 27 -20.56 -3.47 2.76
C PHE A 27 -19.19 -3.28 3.40
N THR A 28 -18.14 -3.80 2.76
CA THR A 28 -16.78 -3.69 3.27
C THR A 28 -16.26 -2.28 3.06
N ILE A 29 -15.93 -1.57 4.16
CA ILE A 29 -15.31 -0.23 4.11
C ILE A 29 -13.99 -0.25 3.31
N THR A 30 -13.29 -1.39 3.27
CA THR A 30 -12.04 -1.60 2.53
C THR A 30 -12.22 -1.70 1.01
N THR A 31 -13.45 -1.90 0.50
CA THR A 31 -13.73 -1.84 -0.94
C THR A 31 -13.72 -0.40 -1.47
N SER A 32 -13.82 0.60 -0.59
CA SER A 32 -13.65 2.00 -0.98
C SER A 32 -12.17 2.26 -1.23
N ILE A 33 -11.83 2.59 -2.48
CA ILE A 33 -10.45 2.88 -2.89
C ILE A 33 -9.82 4.02 -2.06
N MET A 34 -10.64 4.95 -1.59
CA MET A 34 -10.23 6.06 -0.71
C MET A 34 -9.64 5.59 0.62
N VAL A 35 -10.17 4.52 1.22
CA VAL A 35 -9.69 4.02 2.51
C VAL A 35 -8.39 3.24 2.33
N SER A 36 -8.30 2.40 1.29
CA SER A 36 -7.11 1.60 1.02
C SER A 36 -5.91 2.44 0.58
N ILE A 37 -6.12 3.39 -0.33
CA ILE A 37 -5.06 4.32 -0.77
C ILE A 37 -4.75 5.33 0.34
N GLY A 38 -5.77 5.81 1.06
CA GLY A 38 -5.58 6.75 2.18
C GLY A 38 -4.67 6.19 3.27
N LEU A 39 -4.89 4.94 3.70
CA LEU A 39 -4.04 4.27 4.67
C LEU A 39 -2.59 4.13 4.17
N SER A 40 -2.41 3.76 2.89
CA SER A 40 -1.07 3.64 2.29
C SER A 40 -0.34 4.99 2.23
N PHE A 41 -1.05 6.07 1.88
CA PHE A 41 -0.48 7.41 1.84
C PHE A 41 -0.11 7.93 3.23
N THR A 42 -0.94 7.69 4.25
CA THR A 42 -0.63 8.06 5.63
C THR A 42 0.63 7.35 6.12
N ILE A 43 0.78 6.05 5.84
CA ILE A 43 1.99 5.29 6.21
C ILE A 43 3.21 5.81 5.46
N LEU A 44 3.09 6.12 4.16
CA LEU A 44 4.17 6.73 3.39
C LEU A 44 4.62 8.03 4.07
N ILE A 45 3.71 8.98 4.28
CA ILE A 45 4.03 10.30 4.87
C ILE A 45 4.67 10.14 6.24
N ALA A 46 4.14 9.26 7.10
CA ALA A 46 4.70 8.98 8.41
C ALA A 46 6.14 8.44 8.33
N VAL A 47 6.41 7.52 7.40
CA VAL A 47 7.76 6.98 7.15
C VAL A 47 8.69 8.04 6.56
N THR A 48 8.21 8.88 5.63
CA THR A 48 9.02 9.97 5.03
C THR A 48 9.42 10.99 6.09
N ILE A 49 8.47 11.41 6.95
CA ILE A 49 8.75 12.36 8.05
C ILE A 49 9.73 11.74 9.04
N LEU A 50 9.54 10.47 9.41
CA LEU A 50 10.44 9.78 10.32
C LEU A 50 11.86 9.70 9.72
N ALA A 51 11.97 9.34 8.44
CA ALA A 51 13.26 9.18 7.78
C ALA A 51 13.97 10.54 7.56
N LEU A 52 13.23 11.61 7.28
CA LEU A 52 13.76 12.98 7.28
C LEU A 52 14.27 13.41 8.66
N SER A 53 13.56 13.03 9.73
CA SER A 53 13.95 13.37 11.10
C SER A 53 15.25 12.67 11.53
N ILE A 54 15.42 11.40 11.15
CA ILE A 54 16.59 10.59 11.54
C ILE A 54 17.80 10.87 10.64
N HIS A 55 17.62 11.05 9.32
CA HIS A 55 18.74 11.15 8.37
C HIS A 55 19.01 12.57 7.84
N LYS A 56 18.13 13.56 8.07
CA LYS A 56 18.26 14.98 7.70
C LYS A 56 18.93 15.26 6.34
N LEU A 57 20.26 15.32 6.29
CA LEU A 57 21.06 15.62 5.08
C LEU A 57 21.59 14.37 4.33
N HIS A 58 21.58 13.18 4.96
CA HIS A 58 21.94 11.90 4.33
C HIS A 58 20.79 11.28 3.52
N PHE A 59 19.60 11.87 3.54
CA PHE A 59 18.47 11.42 2.71
C PHE A 59 18.77 11.55 1.20
N PHE A 60 19.59 12.54 0.82
CA PHE A 60 20.12 12.69 -0.53
C PHE A 60 21.23 11.68 -0.89
N SER A 61 21.88 11.08 0.11
CA SER A 61 22.90 10.03 -0.09
C SER A 61 22.26 8.71 -0.49
N PHE A 62 21.04 8.42 -0.03
CA PHE A 62 20.29 7.23 -0.46
C PHE A 62 19.88 7.29 -1.94
N PHE A 63 19.80 8.50 -2.49
CA PHE A 63 19.51 8.77 -3.90
C PHE A 63 20.75 8.66 -4.80
N VAL A 64 21.96 8.56 -4.22
CA VAL A 64 23.23 8.49 -4.96
C VAL A 64 24.02 7.27 -4.46
N PRO A 65 23.89 6.09 -5.10
CA PRO A 65 24.76 4.97 -4.77
C PRO A 65 26.22 5.36 -5.00
N SER A 66 27.05 5.07 -4.00
CA SER A 66 28.49 5.32 -4.00
C SER A 66 29.15 4.58 -5.18
N GLY A 67 29.68 5.34 -6.14
CA GLY A 67 30.43 4.81 -7.28
C GLY A 67 29.81 5.05 -8.66
N THR A 68 28.73 5.83 -8.78
CA THR A 68 28.13 6.14 -10.09
C THR A 68 28.81 7.33 -10.79
N PRO A 69 29.08 7.25 -12.11
CA PRO A 69 29.68 8.34 -12.88
C PRO A 69 28.77 9.58 -12.86
N LEU A 70 29.35 10.76 -12.62
CA LEU A 70 28.63 12.04 -12.40
C LEU A 70 27.56 12.37 -13.45
N ALA A 71 27.71 11.89 -14.69
CA ALA A 71 26.75 12.14 -15.77
C ALA A 71 25.42 11.38 -15.61
N LEU A 72 25.42 10.22 -14.93
CA LEU A 72 24.23 9.35 -14.81
C LEU A 72 23.46 9.58 -13.50
N VAL A 73 24.06 10.31 -12.55
CA VAL A 73 23.48 10.63 -11.24
C VAL A 73 22.11 11.31 -11.36
N PRO A 74 21.88 12.32 -12.23
CA PRO A 74 20.57 12.98 -12.31
C PRO A 74 19.44 12.05 -12.76
N LEU A 75 19.73 11.11 -13.68
CA LEU A 75 18.75 10.12 -14.16
C LEU A 75 18.41 9.12 -13.05
N LEU A 76 19.43 8.64 -12.33
CA LEU A 76 19.28 7.67 -11.25
C LEU A 76 18.43 8.22 -10.09
N VAL A 77 18.65 9.50 -9.75
CA VAL A 77 17.86 10.18 -8.72
C VAL A 77 16.37 10.24 -9.11
N LEU A 78 16.08 10.53 -10.39
CA LEU A 78 14.70 10.57 -10.87
C LEU A 78 14.02 9.20 -10.76
N ILE A 79 14.68 8.12 -11.19
CA ILE A 79 14.07 6.78 -11.15
C ILE A 79 13.89 6.26 -9.72
N GLU A 80 14.80 6.56 -8.79
CA GLU A 80 14.64 6.16 -7.39
C GLU A 80 13.46 6.89 -6.74
N LEU A 81 13.20 8.15 -7.13
CA LEU A 81 12.07 8.94 -6.62
C LEU A 81 10.75 8.33 -7.09
N VAL A 82 10.70 7.99 -8.38
CA VAL A 82 9.56 7.28 -8.98
C VAL A 82 9.36 5.92 -8.31
N SER A 83 10.43 5.16 -8.08
CA SER A 83 10.37 3.84 -7.43
C SER A 83 9.88 3.92 -5.97
N TYR A 84 10.31 4.95 -5.24
CA TYR A 84 9.86 5.21 -3.87
C TYR A 84 8.37 5.54 -3.81
N LEU A 85 7.87 6.42 -4.68
CA LEU A 85 6.44 6.72 -4.78
C LEU A 85 5.64 5.49 -5.24
N ALA A 86 6.14 4.75 -6.23
CA ALA A 86 5.51 3.53 -6.73
C ALA A 86 5.34 2.47 -5.62
N ARG A 87 6.27 2.40 -4.65
CA ARG A 87 6.17 1.49 -3.50
C ARG A 87 4.92 1.76 -2.65
N ALA A 88 4.62 3.04 -2.37
CA ALA A 88 3.41 3.40 -1.62
C ALA A 88 2.13 3.12 -2.39
N PHE A 89 2.11 3.40 -3.68
CA PHE A 89 0.97 3.04 -4.52
C PHE A 89 0.78 1.52 -4.57
N SER A 90 1.86 0.75 -4.73
CA SER A 90 1.81 -0.71 -4.81
C SER A 90 1.23 -1.35 -3.55
N LEU A 91 1.54 -0.85 -2.36
CA LEU A 91 1.03 -1.41 -1.10
C LEU A 91 -0.50 -1.26 -0.98
N GLY A 92 -1.02 -0.06 -1.25
CA GLY A 92 -2.46 0.22 -1.20
C GLY A 92 -3.24 -0.51 -2.30
N ILE A 93 -2.76 -0.42 -3.55
CA ILE A 93 -3.39 -1.09 -4.70
C ILE A 93 -3.48 -2.60 -4.50
N ARG A 94 -2.45 -3.22 -3.89
CA ARG A 94 -2.44 -4.66 -3.61
C ARG A 94 -3.58 -5.07 -2.69
N LEU A 95 -3.81 -4.34 -1.60
CA LEU A 95 -4.92 -4.62 -0.70
C LEU A 95 -6.27 -4.41 -1.39
N PHE A 96 -6.43 -3.28 -2.09
CA PHE A 96 -7.66 -2.97 -2.81
C PHE A 96 -8.00 -4.00 -3.90
N ALA A 97 -7.05 -4.31 -4.78
CA ALA A 97 -7.25 -5.23 -5.89
C ALA A 97 -7.63 -6.63 -5.41
N ASN A 98 -6.99 -7.13 -4.35
CA ASN A 98 -7.30 -8.46 -3.80
C ASN A 98 -8.73 -8.54 -3.24
N VAL A 99 -9.19 -7.51 -2.52
CA VAL A 99 -10.55 -7.47 -1.97
C VAL A 99 -11.59 -7.33 -3.07
N VAL A 100 -11.40 -6.39 -3.99
CA VAL A 100 -12.35 -6.15 -5.09
C VAL A 100 -12.45 -7.35 -6.03
N ALA A 101 -11.32 -7.95 -6.41
CA ALA A 101 -11.32 -9.12 -7.27
C ALA A 101 -12.03 -10.31 -6.61
N GLY A 102 -11.79 -10.55 -5.31
CA GLY A 102 -12.45 -11.62 -4.56
C GLY A 102 -13.96 -11.46 -4.51
N HIS A 103 -14.46 -10.27 -4.16
CA HIS A 103 -15.89 -9.98 -4.14
C HIS A 103 -16.54 -10.04 -5.54
N THR A 104 -15.85 -9.52 -6.55
CA THR A 104 -16.34 -9.54 -7.94
C THR A 104 -16.44 -10.96 -8.47
N LEU A 105 -15.42 -11.80 -8.21
CA LEU A 105 -15.42 -13.21 -8.60
C LEU A 105 -16.57 -13.97 -7.93
N MET A 106 -16.77 -13.80 -6.62
CA MET A 106 -17.88 -14.45 -5.91
C MET A 106 -19.24 -14.04 -6.48
N LYS A 107 -19.43 -12.76 -6.82
CA LYS A 107 -20.67 -12.26 -7.44
C LYS A 107 -20.90 -12.87 -8.82
N ILE A 108 -19.87 -12.92 -9.66
CA ILE A 108 -19.94 -13.51 -11.00
C ILE A 108 -20.33 -14.98 -10.92
N LEU A 109 -19.65 -15.77 -10.07
CA LEU A 109 -19.94 -17.19 -9.89
C LEU A 109 -21.38 -17.42 -9.39
N ALA A 110 -21.84 -16.62 -8.42
CA ALA A 110 -23.21 -16.71 -7.91
C ALA A 110 -24.27 -16.41 -9.00
N THR A 111 -24.04 -15.40 -9.84
CA THR A 111 -24.95 -15.07 -10.95
C THR A 111 -24.96 -16.16 -12.02
N PHE A 112 -23.80 -16.72 -12.38
CA PHE A 112 -23.73 -17.84 -13.32
C PHE A 112 -24.45 -19.08 -12.80
N LEU A 113 -24.26 -19.42 -11.53
CA LEU A 113 -24.90 -20.59 -10.93
C LEU A 113 -26.42 -20.43 -10.87
N TYR A 114 -26.91 -19.23 -10.56
CA TYR A 114 -28.34 -18.91 -10.55
C TYR A 114 -28.97 -19.00 -11.94
N GLN A 115 -28.28 -18.58 -12.99
CA GLN A 115 -28.80 -18.67 -14.36
C GLN A 115 -28.82 -20.11 -14.91
N MET A 116 -28.00 -21.00 -14.36
CA MET A 116 -27.92 -22.41 -14.79
C MET A 116 -29.02 -23.29 -14.18
N PHE A 117 -29.65 -22.86 -13.09
CA PHE A 117 -30.76 -23.53 -12.41
C PHE A 117 -32.11 -22.90 -12.79
#